data_AF-A0A3S2N8D9-F1
#
_entry.id   AF-A0A3S2N8D9-F1
#
_cell.length_a   1.000
_cell.length_b   1.000
_cell.length_c   1.000
_cell.angle_alpha   90.00
_cell.angle_beta   90.00
_cell.angle_gamma   90.00
#
_symmetry.space_group_name_H-M   'P 1'
#
loop_
_entity.id
_entity.type
_entity.pdbx_description
1 polymer ?
#
loop_
_entity_poly.entity_id
_entity_poly.type
_entity_poly.pdbx_seq_one_letter_code
_entity_poly.pdbx_strand_id
1 'polypeptide(L)'
;METQPRVGEEQNGGRVAQRSSVDVSIIMPVYNASRWLDQCLQGIHQQDFCGSMELSVFDDASTDDSMAVLEAWRDRLEARGVAVVVSGHKSAKPRGVGHSKNQAVAQSSGEFLCFQDSDDIMLPHRVRLQFESSLLHPKSLIGGRICRLPDGSTERYTRWINSLTPDQLQTQAFTSHGPTVVMPTWFCSRELFQKVGPFDEGGKGVPEDLLFFYQHLRQGGSLVRVNECLLVYRYHEEAATHSVTEETMWKLRLDFLQERVLSQWEHFTIWSAGKQGRKLFRSLSPSYQKKVRAFCDVDVKKITRGFYTYEESQERPKPRIPVLDFRDACGPFIVCVKLDMTGGVLEENLSSLHLKEGIDYYHFS
;
A
#
# COMPACT_ATOMS: atom_id res chain seq x y z
N MET A 1 70.31 -32.71 -4.82
CA MET A 1 70.26 -32.10 -3.48
C MET A 1 70.54 -30.62 -3.67
N GLU A 2 69.50 -29.83 -3.92
CA GLU A 2 69.58 -28.38 -4.04
C GLU A 2 68.46 -27.80 -3.18
N THR A 3 68.84 -26.93 -2.25
CA THR A 3 68.00 -26.27 -1.25
C THR A 3 67.53 -24.92 -1.76
N GLN A 4 66.21 -24.72 -1.86
CA GLN A 4 65.59 -23.40 -2.05
C GLN A 4 65.04 -22.84 -0.72
N PRO A 5 65.11 -21.51 -0.48
CA PRO A 5 64.67 -20.89 0.76
C PRO A 5 63.19 -20.47 0.75
N ARG A 6 62.65 -20.33 1.97
CA ARG A 6 61.27 -19.99 2.34
C ARG A 6 60.88 -18.57 1.91
N VAL A 7 59.71 -18.44 1.29
CA VAL A 7 59.00 -17.17 1.09
C VAL A 7 58.22 -16.84 2.37
N GLY A 8 58.45 -15.66 2.92
CA GLY A 8 57.68 -15.10 4.03
C GLY A 8 56.39 -14.48 3.52
N GLU A 9 55.27 -14.84 4.13
CA GLU A 9 53.98 -14.16 3.95
C GLU A 9 53.90 -12.96 4.91
N GLU A 10 53.85 -11.76 4.34
CA GLU A 10 53.42 -10.55 5.05
C GLU A 10 51.89 -10.61 5.26
N GLN A 11 51.47 -10.80 6.51
CA GLN A 11 50.07 -10.63 6.90
C GLN A 11 49.77 -9.14 7.05
N ASN A 12 49.19 -8.56 6.01
CA ASN A 12 48.66 -7.20 6.04
C ASN A 12 47.30 -7.20 6.73
N GLY A 13 47.30 -6.91 8.04
CA GLY A 13 46.10 -6.77 8.87
C GLY A 13 45.30 -5.53 8.48
N GLY A 14 44.44 -5.66 7.48
CA GLY A 14 43.44 -4.65 7.13
C GLY A 14 42.38 -4.56 8.23
N ARG A 15 42.47 -3.53 9.08
CA ARG A 15 41.33 -3.03 9.85
C ARG A 15 40.21 -2.68 8.86
N VAL A 16 39.15 -3.49 8.85
CA VAL A 16 37.87 -3.11 8.25
C VAL A 16 37.39 -1.89 9.02
N ALA A 17 37.46 -0.71 8.39
CA ALA A 17 36.80 0.47 8.90
C ALA A 17 35.31 0.16 9.00
N GLN A 18 34.77 0.09 10.21
CA GLN A 18 33.32 0.13 10.44
C GLN A 18 32.82 1.43 9.79
N ARG A 19 32.22 1.32 8.60
CA ARG A 19 31.35 2.37 8.11
C ARG A 19 30.27 2.50 9.16
N SER A 20 30.14 3.66 9.79
CA SER A 20 28.95 4.05 10.52
C SER A 20 27.81 4.07 9.49
N SER A 21 27.15 2.94 9.26
CA SER A 21 26.01 2.82 8.37
C SER A 21 24.83 3.52 9.03
N VAL A 22 24.17 4.41 8.29
CA VAL A 22 22.88 4.95 8.71
C VAL A 22 21.88 3.79 8.75
N ASP A 23 21.15 3.63 9.86
CA ASP A 23 20.20 2.52 9.99
C ASP A 23 18.92 2.82 9.20
N VAL A 24 18.38 4.04 9.34
CA VAL A 24 17.09 4.43 8.74
C VAL A 24 17.18 5.75 7.98
N SER A 25 16.76 5.74 6.72
CA SER A 25 16.46 6.96 5.96
C SER A 25 14.96 7.25 6.00
N ILE A 26 14.59 8.40 6.55
CA ILE A 26 13.24 8.94 6.43
C ILE A 26 13.12 9.60 5.05
N ILE A 27 12.20 9.10 4.23
CA ILE A 27 12.01 9.52 2.84
C ILE A 27 10.80 10.43 2.77
N MET A 28 11.02 11.72 2.50
CA MET A 28 9.97 12.73 2.52
C MET A 28 9.84 13.49 1.18
N PRO A 29 8.78 13.23 0.39
CA PRO A 29 8.44 14.07 -0.75
C PRO A 29 7.78 15.38 -0.30
N VAL A 30 8.17 16.51 -0.91
CA VAL A 30 7.63 17.83 -0.59
C VAL A 30 7.14 18.52 -1.86
N TYR A 31 5.92 19.05 -1.82
CA TYR A 31 5.39 19.99 -2.79
C TYR A 31 4.33 20.87 -2.11
N ASN A 32 4.61 22.17 -1.97
CA ASN A 32 3.71 23.15 -1.37
C ASN A 32 3.15 22.75 0.00
N ALA A 33 4.03 22.30 0.91
CA ALA A 33 3.68 21.73 2.20
C ALA A 33 4.01 22.65 3.40
N SER A 34 4.36 23.93 3.17
CA SER A 34 4.83 24.87 4.22
C SER A 34 3.96 24.88 5.48
N ARG A 35 2.63 24.80 5.32
CA ARG A 35 1.65 24.85 6.40
C ARG A 35 1.59 23.59 7.28
N TRP A 36 2.16 22.46 6.83
CA TRP A 36 2.13 21.19 7.56
C TRP A 36 3.50 20.74 8.04
N LEU A 37 4.56 21.21 7.38
CA LEU A 37 5.94 20.80 7.65
C LEU A 37 6.35 20.95 9.11
N ASP A 38 5.89 22.00 9.81
CA ASP A 38 6.25 22.19 11.22
C ASP A 38 5.82 21.00 12.10
N GLN A 39 4.59 20.50 11.92
CA GLN A 39 4.09 19.35 12.66
C GLN A 39 4.73 18.03 12.21
N CYS A 40 4.98 17.89 10.90
CA CYS A 40 5.66 16.72 10.34
C CYS A 40 7.09 16.59 10.89
N LEU A 41 7.88 17.67 10.80
CA LEU A 41 9.28 17.73 11.26
C LEU A 41 9.38 17.62 12.78
N GLN A 42 8.43 18.20 13.52
CA GLN A 42 8.35 18.02 14.97
C GLN A 42 8.15 16.54 15.35
N GLY A 43 7.33 15.78 14.60
CA GLY A 43 7.14 14.34 14.80
C GLY A 43 8.40 13.52 14.54
N ILE A 44 9.18 13.90 13.52
CA ILE A 44 10.49 13.30 13.23
C ILE A 44 11.48 13.59 14.38
N HIS A 45 11.55 14.84 14.85
CA HIS A 45 12.42 15.24 15.95
C HIS A 45 12.11 14.49 17.26
N GLN A 46 10.85 14.11 17.48
CA GLN A 46 10.37 13.42 18.67
C GLN A 46 10.52 11.89 18.63
N GLN A 47 11.13 11.31 17.58
CA GLN A 47 11.31 9.86 17.52
C GLN A 47 12.15 9.33 18.69
N ASP A 48 11.71 8.20 19.26
CA ASP A 48 12.35 7.49 20.39
C ASP A 48 13.38 6.45 19.94
N PHE A 49 13.66 6.36 18.65
CA PHE A 49 14.63 5.45 18.08
C PHE A 49 16.06 5.81 18.52
N CYS A 50 16.80 4.81 18.99
CA CYS A 50 18.17 4.96 19.46
C CYS A 50 19.24 4.66 18.40
N GLY A 51 18.86 4.12 17.24
CA GLY A 51 19.76 3.94 16.11
C GLY A 51 20.01 5.25 15.36
N SER A 52 20.87 5.18 14.37
CA SER A 52 21.19 6.30 13.49
C SER A 52 20.11 6.51 12.44
N MET A 53 19.70 7.75 12.23
CA MET A 53 18.72 8.10 11.22
C MET A 53 19.09 9.37 10.47
N GLU A 54 18.65 9.47 9.23
CA GLU A 54 18.73 10.67 8.41
C GLU A 54 17.34 11.01 7.85
N LEU A 55 17.13 12.29 7.55
CA LEU A 55 15.98 12.78 6.81
C LEU A 55 16.43 13.13 5.39
N SER A 56 15.86 12.46 4.40
CA SER A 56 16.08 12.72 2.97
C SER A 56 14.82 13.34 2.36
N VAL A 57 14.94 14.59 1.93
CA VAL A 57 13.85 15.39 1.40
C VAL A 57 14.08 15.71 -0.06
N PHE A 58 13.02 15.56 -0.87
CA PHE A 58 13.01 16.06 -2.24
C PHE A 58 11.85 17.04 -2.46
N ASP A 59 12.19 18.28 -2.78
CA ASP A 59 11.27 19.36 -3.14
C ASP A 59 10.95 19.36 -4.64
N ASP A 60 9.70 19.04 -4.97
CA ASP A 60 9.20 18.87 -6.34
C ASP A 60 8.63 20.18 -6.90
N ALA A 61 9.47 21.22 -6.92
CA ALA A 61 9.13 22.57 -7.38
C ALA A 61 8.04 23.26 -6.53
N SER A 62 8.22 23.29 -5.20
CA SER A 62 7.39 24.15 -4.36
C SER A 62 7.51 25.62 -4.74
N THR A 63 6.39 26.32 -4.63
CA THR A 63 6.25 27.77 -4.86
C THR A 63 5.92 28.53 -3.58
N ASP A 64 5.71 27.82 -2.47
CA ASP A 64 5.49 28.38 -1.15
C ASP A 64 6.77 28.37 -0.30
N ASP A 65 6.63 28.64 1.00
CA ASP A 65 7.75 28.73 1.95
C ASP A 65 8.29 27.36 2.41
N SER A 66 7.97 26.24 1.73
CA SER A 66 8.35 24.89 2.16
C SER A 66 9.87 24.75 2.39
N MET A 67 10.67 25.26 1.45
CA MET A 67 12.13 25.24 1.57
C MET A 67 12.64 26.08 2.74
N ALA A 68 12.02 27.23 3.02
CA ALA A 68 12.41 28.07 4.15
C ALA A 68 12.12 27.37 5.49
N VAL A 69 10.99 26.66 5.60
CA VAL A 69 10.65 25.86 6.79
C VAL A 69 11.63 24.70 6.98
N LEU A 70 11.99 23.98 5.90
CA LEU A 70 12.96 22.89 5.96
C LEU A 70 14.34 23.37 6.45
N GLU A 71 14.84 24.50 5.92
CA GLU A 71 16.11 25.06 6.35
C GLU A 71 16.08 25.52 7.82
N ALA A 72 14.97 26.10 8.29
CA ALA A 72 14.82 26.50 9.69
C ALA A 72 14.81 25.31 10.66
N TRP A 73 14.39 24.13 10.20
CA TRP A 73 14.37 22.90 11.01
C TRP A 73 15.67 22.10 10.97
N ARG A 74 16.54 22.34 9.97
CA ARG A 74 17.81 21.63 9.78
C ARG A 74 18.63 21.59 11.07
N ASP A 75 18.91 22.76 11.66
CA ASP A 75 19.73 22.86 12.87
C ASP A 75 19.14 22.08 14.05
N ARG A 76 17.81 22.07 14.20
CA ARG A 76 17.11 21.35 15.29
C ARG A 76 17.18 19.84 15.12
N LEU A 77 17.10 19.36 13.88
CA LEU A 77 17.20 17.94 13.56
C LEU A 77 18.64 17.44 13.68
N GLU A 78 19.61 18.21 13.16
CA GLU A 78 21.02 17.87 13.24
C GLU A 78 21.52 17.89 14.69
N ALA A 79 21.09 18.87 15.51
CA ALA A 79 21.37 18.88 16.95
C ALA A 79 20.78 17.66 17.70
N ARG A 80 19.71 17.06 17.18
CA ARG A 80 19.10 15.82 17.70
C ARG A 80 19.81 14.55 17.20
N GLY A 81 20.77 14.70 16.28
CA GLY A 81 21.50 13.59 15.65
C GLY A 81 20.84 13.04 14.38
N VAL A 82 19.91 13.79 13.76
CA VAL A 82 19.27 13.43 12.50
C VAL A 82 19.88 14.25 11.38
N ALA A 83 20.72 13.64 10.54
CA ALA A 83 21.30 14.32 9.38
C ALA A 83 20.21 14.69 8.38
N VAL A 84 20.28 15.87 7.76
CA VAL A 84 19.25 16.36 6.83
C VAL A 84 19.83 16.58 5.44
N VAL A 85 19.35 15.84 4.45
CA VAL A 85 19.65 16.03 3.03
C VAL A 85 18.42 16.58 2.34
N VAL A 86 18.53 17.77 1.75
CA VAL A 86 17.45 18.40 0.99
C VAL A 86 17.94 18.65 -0.43
N SER A 87 17.20 18.17 -1.41
CA SER A 87 17.38 18.55 -2.81
C SER A 87 16.02 18.81 -3.45
N GLY A 88 16.02 19.23 -4.71
CA GLY A 88 14.79 19.53 -5.43
C GLY A 88 15.08 20.11 -6.81
N HIS A 89 14.04 20.53 -7.51
CA HIS A 89 14.17 21.20 -8.79
C HIS A 89 13.25 22.40 -8.96
N LYS A 90 13.64 23.34 -9.81
CA LYS A 90 12.89 24.58 -10.08
C LYS A 90 12.08 24.54 -11.38
N SER A 91 11.66 23.35 -11.80
CA SER A 91 10.81 23.21 -13.00
C SER A 91 9.47 23.93 -12.78
N ALA A 92 8.80 24.37 -13.86
CA ALA A 92 7.55 25.11 -13.73
C ALA A 92 6.38 24.29 -13.14
N LYS A 93 6.49 22.96 -13.10
CA LYS A 93 5.47 22.05 -12.59
C LYS A 93 6.12 20.90 -11.82
N PRO A 94 5.45 20.35 -10.79
CA PRO A 94 5.87 19.13 -10.12
C PRO A 94 5.86 17.95 -11.08
N ARG A 95 6.78 16.99 -10.88
CA ARG A 95 6.85 15.72 -11.60
C ARG A 95 6.03 14.62 -10.95
N GLY A 96 5.59 14.81 -9.72
CA GLY A 96 4.68 13.93 -8.98
C GLY A 96 5.36 13.15 -7.86
N VAL A 97 4.52 12.64 -6.95
CA VAL A 97 4.95 12.05 -5.67
C VAL A 97 5.92 10.87 -5.85
N GLY A 98 5.69 10.00 -6.84
CA GLY A 98 6.59 8.89 -7.15
C GLY A 98 8.00 9.33 -7.54
N HIS A 99 8.11 10.38 -8.37
CA HIS A 99 9.40 10.98 -8.73
C HIS A 99 10.12 11.47 -7.47
N SER A 100 9.44 12.26 -6.63
CA SER A 100 10.03 12.83 -5.41
C SER A 100 10.50 11.76 -4.44
N LYS A 101 9.70 10.70 -4.23
CA LYS A 101 10.09 9.54 -3.40
C LYS A 101 11.33 8.85 -3.97
N ASN A 102 11.38 8.61 -5.28
CA ASN A 102 12.55 7.98 -5.91
C ASN A 102 13.83 8.82 -5.76
N GLN A 103 13.74 10.14 -5.94
CA GLN A 103 14.89 11.04 -5.77
C GLN A 103 15.36 11.07 -4.31
N ALA A 104 14.43 11.17 -3.35
CA ALA A 104 14.74 11.11 -1.93
C ALA A 104 15.36 9.76 -1.53
N VAL A 105 14.90 8.63 -2.08
CA VAL A 105 15.55 7.33 -1.87
C VAL A 105 16.96 7.30 -2.47
N ALA A 106 17.14 7.83 -3.68
CA ALA A 106 18.42 7.78 -4.40
C ALA A 106 19.53 8.57 -3.72
N GLN A 107 19.22 9.70 -3.09
CA GLN A 107 20.21 10.52 -2.36
C GLN A 107 20.44 10.04 -0.91
N SER A 108 19.64 9.10 -0.42
CA SER A 108 19.71 8.59 0.96
C SER A 108 20.64 7.37 1.07
N SER A 109 21.15 7.10 2.27
CA SER A 109 22.19 6.12 2.57
C SER A 109 21.78 5.00 3.54
N GLY A 110 20.65 5.13 4.21
CA GLY A 110 20.19 4.22 5.27
C GLY A 110 19.84 2.82 4.80
N GLU A 111 20.09 1.81 5.64
CA GLU A 111 19.78 0.41 5.33
C GLU A 111 18.27 0.16 5.18
N PHE A 112 17.46 0.86 5.98
CA PHE A 112 16.01 0.84 5.92
C PHE A 112 15.45 2.16 5.44
N LEU A 113 14.29 2.10 4.77
CA LEU A 113 13.54 3.23 4.27
C LEU A 113 12.26 3.38 5.09
N CYS A 114 12.04 4.56 5.65
CA CYS A 114 10.81 4.94 6.34
C CYS A 114 10.13 6.06 5.56
N PHE A 115 9.03 5.76 4.88
CA PHE A 115 8.33 6.77 4.07
C PHE A 115 7.47 7.68 4.95
N GLN A 116 7.52 8.97 4.72
CA GLN A 116 6.75 9.97 5.48
C GLN A 116 6.26 11.05 4.52
N ASP A 117 4.95 11.21 4.36
CA ASP A 117 4.40 12.32 3.59
C ASP A 117 4.47 13.62 4.43
N SER A 118 4.65 14.76 3.74
CA SER A 118 4.97 16.05 4.36
C SER A 118 3.80 16.75 5.05
N ASP A 119 2.57 16.25 4.84
CA ASP A 119 1.30 16.70 5.42
C ASP A 119 0.86 15.90 6.66
N ASP A 120 1.48 14.75 6.90
CA ASP A 120 1.19 13.83 8.00
C ASP A 120 2.05 14.05 9.25
N ILE A 121 1.65 13.45 10.38
CA ILE A 121 2.39 13.54 11.65
C ILE A 121 2.85 12.16 12.08
N MET A 122 4.17 12.00 12.20
CA MET A 122 4.81 10.80 12.73
C MET A 122 4.63 10.70 14.25
N LEU A 123 4.21 9.54 14.78
CA LEU A 123 4.12 9.32 16.23
C LEU A 123 5.47 8.86 16.81
N PRO A 124 5.81 9.21 18.08
CA PRO A 124 7.18 9.09 18.62
C PRO A 124 7.84 7.71 18.54
N HIS A 125 7.04 6.64 18.60
CA HIS A 125 7.55 5.27 18.64
C HIS A 125 7.57 4.58 17.26
N ARG A 126 7.21 5.28 16.18
CA ARG A 126 7.04 4.71 14.85
C ARG A 126 8.32 4.05 14.35
N VAL A 127 9.42 4.80 14.26
CA VAL A 127 10.66 4.30 13.63
C VAL A 127 11.18 3.08 14.37
N ARG A 128 11.19 3.12 15.71
CA ARG A 128 11.65 2.00 16.55
C ARG A 128 10.81 0.74 16.34
N LEU A 129 9.49 0.82 16.45
CA LEU A 129 8.64 -0.39 16.31
C LEU A 129 8.69 -0.98 14.91
N GLN A 130 8.78 -0.15 13.86
CA GLN A 130 8.87 -0.65 12.49
C GLN A 130 10.25 -1.24 12.18
N PHE A 131 11.32 -0.65 12.71
CA PHE A 131 12.67 -1.20 12.63
C PHE A 131 12.76 -2.55 13.35
N GLU A 132 12.26 -2.67 14.58
CA GLU A 132 12.22 -3.96 15.30
C GLU A 132 11.44 -5.02 14.49
N SER A 133 10.31 -4.62 13.89
CA SER A 133 9.52 -5.50 13.03
C SER A 133 10.25 -5.89 11.72
N SER A 134 11.10 -5.03 11.15
CA SER A 134 11.82 -5.32 9.91
C SER A 134 12.94 -6.33 10.11
N LEU A 135 13.60 -6.30 11.26
CA LEU A 135 14.60 -7.29 11.64
C LEU A 135 14.01 -8.71 11.73
N LEU A 136 12.76 -8.83 12.19
CA LEU A 136 12.05 -10.11 12.27
C LEU A 136 11.46 -10.54 10.92
N HIS A 137 11.24 -9.59 10.02
CA HIS A 137 10.52 -9.81 8.76
C HIS A 137 11.22 -9.12 7.56
N PRO A 138 12.44 -9.51 7.20
CA PRO A 138 13.29 -8.77 6.25
C PRO A 138 12.76 -8.70 4.81
N LYS A 139 11.76 -9.53 4.46
CA LYS A 139 11.11 -9.58 3.14
C LYS A 139 9.74 -8.91 3.12
N SER A 140 9.34 -8.28 4.23
CA SER A 140 8.02 -7.69 4.38
C SER A 140 8.03 -6.18 4.15
N LEU A 141 6.99 -5.70 3.50
CA LEU A 141 6.62 -4.29 3.57
C LEU A 141 5.84 -4.09 4.87
N ILE A 142 6.35 -3.23 5.75
CA ILE A 142 5.81 -2.98 7.08
C ILE A 142 5.03 -1.68 7.08
N GLY A 143 3.88 -1.65 7.74
CA GLY A 143 3.21 -0.40 8.08
C GLY A 143 2.68 -0.39 9.50
N GLY A 144 1.79 0.54 9.79
CA GLY A 144 1.17 0.73 11.09
C GLY A 144 -0.31 1.04 10.97
N ARG A 145 -1.00 1.09 12.12
CA ARG A 145 -2.33 1.69 12.16
C ARG A 145 -2.20 3.21 12.05
N ILE A 146 -3.29 3.84 11.61
CA ILE A 146 -3.38 5.29 11.51
C ILE A 146 -4.56 5.83 12.31
N CYS A 147 -4.46 7.08 12.75
CA CYS A 147 -5.61 7.91 13.08
C CYS A 147 -5.74 9.03 12.04
N ARG A 148 -6.82 9.80 12.10
CA ARG A 148 -7.18 10.79 11.08
C ARG A 148 -7.21 12.18 11.68
N LEU A 149 -6.79 13.17 10.90
CA LEU A 149 -6.93 14.58 11.24
C LEU A 149 -7.60 15.31 10.06
N PRO A 150 -8.81 15.87 10.22
CA PRO A 150 -9.64 15.85 11.42
C PRO A 150 -10.18 14.45 11.78
N ASP A 151 -10.54 14.28 13.04
CA ASP A 151 -11.14 13.04 13.53
C ASP A 151 -12.41 12.70 12.73
N GLY A 152 -12.60 11.41 12.45
CA GLY A 152 -13.75 10.92 11.68
C GLY A 152 -13.61 11.02 10.16
N SER A 153 -12.58 11.67 9.62
CA SER A 153 -12.34 11.66 8.16
C SER A 153 -12.14 10.24 7.64
N THR A 154 -12.91 9.84 6.62
CA THR A 154 -12.86 8.50 6.02
C THR A 154 -12.98 7.35 7.04
N GLU A 155 -13.82 7.52 8.08
CA GLU A 155 -13.90 6.62 9.24
C GLU A 155 -14.03 5.14 8.86
N ARG A 156 -14.91 4.81 7.91
CA ARG A 156 -15.11 3.41 7.47
C ARG A 156 -13.84 2.80 6.88
N TYR A 157 -13.10 3.55 6.07
CA TYR A 157 -11.83 3.08 5.51
C TYR A 157 -10.79 2.90 6.63
N THR A 158 -10.69 3.87 7.54
CA THR A 158 -9.76 3.83 8.67
C THR A 158 -10.03 2.66 9.62
N ARG A 159 -11.30 2.37 9.93
CA ARG A 159 -11.70 1.21 10.72
C ARG A 159 -11.28 -0.09 10.05
N TRP A 160 -11.60 -0.23 8.76
CA TRP A 160 -11.29 -1.41 7.96
C TRP A 160 -9.79 -1.71 7.95
N ILE A 161 -8.94 -0.76 7.52
CA ILE A 161 -7.47 -1.00 7.45
C ILE A 161 -6.85 -1.30 8.82
N ASN A 162 -7.37 -0.73 9.91
CA ASN A 162 -6.85 -0.92 11.25
C ASN A 162 -7.31 -2.25 11.88
N SER A 163 -8.40 -2.84 11.38
CA SER A 163 -8.99 -4.08 11.88
C SER A 163 -8.53 -5.34 11.15
N LEU A 164 -7.91 -5.22 9.96
CA LEU A 164 -7.43 -6.39 9.20
C LEU A 164 -6.53 -7.29 10.07
N THR A 165 -6.75 -8.60 10.01
CA THR A 165 -5.81 -9.60 10.53
C THR A 165 -4.57 -9.72 9.63
N PRO A 166 -3.47 -10.36 10.09
CA PRO A 166 -2.29 -10.55 9.27
C PRO A 166 -2.58 -11.19 7.90
N ASP A 167 -3.39 -12.25 7.85
CA ASP A 167 -3.77 -12.92 6.59
C ASP A 167 -4.60 -11.99 5.69
N GLN A 168 -5.48 -11.18 6.30
CA GLN A 168 -6.33 -10.25 5.59
C GLN A 168 -5.60 -9.08 4.94
N LEU A 169 -4.38 -8.75 5.39
CA LEU A 169 -3.53 -7.79 4.68
C LEU A 169 -3.30 -8.25 3.23
N GLN A 170 -3.17 -9.56 3.00
CA GLN A 170 -2.95 -10.08 1.65
C GLN A 170 -4.26 -10.42 0.94
N THR A 171 -5.21 -11.09 1.60
CA THR A 171 -6.46 -11.53 0.96
C THR A 171 -7.38 -10.36 0.60
N GLN A 172 -7.29 -9.23 1.30
CA GLN A 172 -8.13 -8.05 1.04
C GLN A 172 -7.45 -6.95 0.22
N ALA A 173 -6.34 -7.27 -0.46
CA ALA A 173 -5.62 -6.34 -1.35
C ALA A 173 -6.48 -5.72 -2.48
N PHE A 174 -7.68 -6.26 -2.74
CA PHE A 174 -8.58 -5.84 -3.82
C PHE A 174 -9.81 -5.05 -3.33
N THR A 175 -9.99 -4.93 -2.01
CA THR A 175 -11.28 -4.55 -1.40
C THR A 175 -11.57 -3.06 -1.42
N SER A 176 -10.53 -2.20 -1.41
CA SER A 176 -10.66 -0.74 -1.38
C SER A 176 -9.67 -0.06 -2.32
N HIS A 177 -9.78 1.26 -2.47
CA HIS A 177 -8.97 2.12 -3.36
C HIS A 177 -7.53 2.32 -2.88
N GLY A 178 -6.90 1.34 -2.25
CA GLY A 178 -5.50 1.48 -1.84
C GLY A 178 -4.94 0.24 -1.18
N PRO A 179 -3.63 0.24 -0.90
CA PRO A 179 -2.96 -0.82 -0.17
C PRO A 179 -3.62 -1.11 1.20
N THR A 180 -3.54 -2.36 1.64
CA THR A 180 -4.01 -2.79 2.98
C THR A 180 -3.06 -2.37 4.10
N VAL A 181 -1.82 -2.08 3.74
CA VAL A 181 -0.83 -1.38 4.57
C VAL A 181 -0.66 0.00 3.96
N VAL A 182 -1.08 1.07 4.65
CA VAL A 182 -1.25 2.40 4.02
C VAL A 182 0.07 3.15 3.85
N MET A 183 0.26 3.81 2.70
CA MET A 183 1.58 4.22 2.22
C MET A 183 2.37 5.20 3.10
N PRO A 184 1.88 6.29 3.70
CA PRO A 184 2.77 7.08 4.55
C PRO A 184 3.20 6.34 5.81
N THR A 185 2.72 5.12 6.07
CA THR A 185 3.25 4.26 7.14
C THR A 185 4.35 3.31 6.68
N TRP A 186 4.70 3.24 5.39
CA TRP A 186 5.59 2.20 4.89
C TRP A 186 7.01 2.26 5.47
N PHE A 187 7.51 1.08 5.81
CA PHE A 187 8.87 0.82 6.26
C PHE A 187 9.37 -0.48 5.60
N CYS A 188 10.55 -0.47 5.00
CA CYS A 188 11.16 -1.65 4.40
C CYS A 188 12.68 -1.55 4.33
N SER A 189 13.37 -2.67 4.06
CA SER A 189 14.79 -2.61 3.75
C SER A 189 15.01 -1.97 2.37
N ARG A 190 16.14 -1.28 2.21
CA ARG A 190 16.57 -0.76 0.91
C ARG A 190 16.71 -1.87 -0.13
N GLU A 191 17.16 -3.05 0.28
CA GLU A 191 17.24 -4.24 -0.57
C GLU A 191 15.85 -4.64 -1.11
N LEU A 192 14.82 -4.66 -0.26
CA LEU A 192 13.44 -4.94 -0.68
C LEU A 192 12.99 -3.91 -1.71
N PHE A 193 13.19 -2.62 -1.43
CA PHE A 193 12.83 -1.55 -2.36
C PHE A 193 13.52 -1.73 -3.73
N GLN A 194 14.83 -1.98 -3.74
CA GLN A 194 15.61 -2.21 -4.96
C GLN A 194 15.13 -3.44 -5.74
N LYS A 195 14.70 -4.50 -5.03
CA LYS A 195 14.17 -5.71 -5.66
C LYS A 195 12.80 -5.46 -6.32
N VAL A 196 11.91 -4.72 -5.67
CA VAL A 196 10.60 -4.40 -6.24
C VAL A 196 10.74 -3.45 -7.44
N GLY A 197 11.60 -2.44 -7.31
CA GLY A 197 11.84 -1.39 -8.29
C GLY A 197 11.37 -0.02 -7.80
N PRO A 198 11.72 1.06 -8.53
CA PRO A 198 11.29 2.41 -8.17
C PRO A 198 9.77 2.58 -8.28
N PHE A 199 9.24 3.63 -7.65
CA PHE A 199 7.87 4.06 -7.88
C PHE A 199 7.67 4.52 -9.33
N ASP A 200 6.45 4.39 -9.84
CA ASP A 200 6.09 4.94 -11.15
C ASP A 200 6.15 6.47 -11.13
N GLU A 201 6.82 7.06 -12.12
CA GLU A 201 7.05 8.51 -12.24
C GLU A 201 6.12 9.19 -13.27
N GLY A 202 5.01 8.55 -13.67
CA GLY A 202 4.06 9.10 -14.64
C GLY A 202 3.31 10.36 -14.17
N GLY A 203 3.50 10.76 -12.91
CA GLY A 203 3.07 12.04 -12.35
C GLY A 203 1.63 12.06 -11.84
N LYS A 204 0.96 13.21 -11.96
CA LYS A 204 -0.37 13.44 -11.38
C LYS A 204 -1.40 12.42 -11.91
N GLY A 205 -2.13 11.79 -11.00
CA GLY A 205 -3.15 10.78 -11.31
C GLY A 205 -2.64 9.34 -11.42
N VAL A 206 -1.34 9.12 -11.24
CA VAL A 206 -0.75 7.79 -11.07
C VAL A 206 -0.80 7.38 -9.59
N PRO A 207 -1.38 6.23 -9.24
CA PRO A 207 -1.30 5.67 -7.88
C PRO A 207 -0.01 4.87 -7.72
N GLU A 208 1.11 5.58 -7.56
CA GLU A 208 2.44 4.99 -7.57
C GLU A 208 2.64 3.95 -6.45
N ASP A 209 2.00 4.20 -5.32
CA ASP A 209 2.03 3.34 -4.14
C ASP A 209 1.31 2.00 -4.40
N LEU A 210 0.12 2.02 -4.99
CA LEU A 210 -0.62 0.81 -5.32
C LEU A 210 0.11 -0.03 -6.38
N LEU A 211 0.74 0.62 -7.36
CA LEU A 211 1.55 -0.07 -8.37
C LEU A 211 2.75 -0.78 -7.75
N PHE A 212 3.49 -0.08 -6.88
CA PHE A 212 4.59 -0.68 -6.11
C PHE A 212 4.10 -1.84 -5.24
N PHE A 213 3.00 -1.64 -4.52
CA PHE A 213 2.40 -2.65 -3.63
C PHE A 213 2.04 -3.94 -4.39
N TYR A 214 1.41 -3.83 -5.56
CA TYR A 214 1.11 -5.00 -6.38
C TYR A 214 2.36 -5.66 -6.94
N GLN A 215 3.36 -4.88 -7.36
CA GLN A 215 4.62 -5.44 -7.81
C GLN A 215 5.33 -6.22 -6.70
N HIS A 216 5.34 -5.69 -5.47
CA HIS A 216 5.85 -6.38 -4.28
C HIS A 216 5.16 -7.73 -4.07
N LEU A 217 3.82 -7.75 -4.10
CA LEU A 217 3.04 -8.99 -3.96
C LEU A 217 3.25 -9.98 -5.11
N ARG A 218 3.42 -9.51 -6.36
CA ARG A 218 3.74 -10.37 -7.51
C ARG A 218 5.05 -11.12 -7.32
N GLN A 219 6.02 -10.47 -6.71
CA GLN A 219 7.35 -11.04 -6.42
C GLN A 219 7.37 -11.93 -5.16
N GLY A 220 6.20 -12.24 -4.58
CA GLY A 220 6.08 -13.06 -3.38
C GLY A 220 6.46 -12.32 -2.08
N GLY A 221 6.44 -10.98 -2.11
CA GLY A 221 6.64 -10.16 -0.93
C GLY A 221 5.51 -10.33 0.10
N SER A 222 5.87 -10.28 1.38
CA SER A 222 4.92 -10.36 2.49
C SER A 222 4.56 -8.98 3.04
N LEU A 223 3.48 -8.92 3.81
CA LEU A 223 2.99 -7.71 4.45
C LEU A 223 2.96 -7.90 5.96
N VAL A 224 3.37 -6.89 6.70
CA VAL A 224 3.28 -6.88 8.17
C VAL A 224 2.73 -5.52 8.60
N ARG A 225 1.88 -5.52 9.63
CA ARG A 225 1.39 -4.30 10.27
C ARG A 225 1.74 -4.33 11.74
N VAL A 226 2.50 -3.34 12.20
CA VAL A 226 2.63 -3.06 13.63
C VAL A 226 1.26 -2.65 14.15
N ASN A 227 0.76 -3.34 15.18
CA ASN A 227 -0.62 -3.19 15.64
C ASN A 227 -0.86 -1.96 16.55
N GLU A 228 -0.05 -0.92 16.36
CA GLU A 228 -0.09 0.37 17.06
C GLU A 228 -0.40 1.49 16.08
N CYS A 229 -1.00 2.57 16.59
CA CYS A 229 -1.18 3.78 15.80
C CYS A 229 0.19 4.46 15.66
N LEU A 230 0.72 4.54 14.43
CA LEU A 230 2.08 5.04 14.18
C LEU A 230 2.12 6.40 13.45
N LEU A 231 0.98 6.82 12.90
CA LEU A 231 0.87 8.01 12.07
C LEU A 231 -0.50 8.66 12.26
N VAL A 232 -0.52 9.99 12.38
CA VAL A 232 -1.72 10.79 12.17
C VAL A 232 -1.78 11.15 10.70
N TYR A 233 -2.72 10.54 9.97
CA TYR A 233 -2.94 10.81 8.56
C TYR A 233 -3.83 12.05 8.42
N ARG A 234 -3.32 13.11 7.78
CA ARG A 234 -4.10 14.32 7.53
C ARG A 234 -4.96 14.17 6.29
N TYR A 235 -6.25 14.45 6.44
CA TYR A 235 -7.18 14.51 5.33
C TYR A 235 -7.43 15.98 4.93
N HIS A 236 -7.17 16.32 3.67
CA HIS A 236 -7.45 17.64 3.10
C HIS A 236 -7.66 17.57 1.59
N GLU A 237 -8.33 18.57 1.03
CA GLU A 237 -8.73 18.60 -0.38
C GLU A 237 -7.54 18.73 -1.35
N GLU A 238 -6.40 19.24 -0.87
CA GLU A 238 -5.18 19.40 -1.64
C GLU A 238 -4.36 18.09 -1.75
N ALA A 239 -4.80 16.99 -1.11
CA ALA A 239 -4.07 15.73 -1.08
C ALA A 239 -3.94 15.08 -2.47
N ALA A 240 -2.76 14.52 -2.76
CA ALA A 240 -2.42 13.91 -4.05
C ALA A 240 -3.38 12.76 -4.44
N THR A 241 -3.93 12.04 -3.46
CA THR A 241 -4.88 10.94 -3.66
C THR A 241 -6.12 11.37 -4.46
N HIS A 242 -6.56 12.63 -4.33
CA HIS A 242 -7.72 13.14 -5.07
C HIS A 242 -7.47 13.29 -6.57
N SER A 243 -6.21 13.19 -7.03
CA SER A 243 -5.88 13.22 -8.45
C SER A 243 -6.09 11.90 -9.16
N VAL A 244 -6.19 10.78 -8.44
CA VAL A 244 -6.37 9.44 -9.02
C VAL A 244 -7.86 9.15 -9.20
N THR A 245 -8.25 8.75 -10.41
CA THR A 245 -9.67 8.50 -10.71
C THR A 245 -10.15 7.15 -10.16
N GLU A 246 -11.45 7.07 -9.83
CA GLU A 246 -12.08 5.80 -9.43
C GLU A 246 -11.94 4.73 -10.52
N GLU A 247 -11.97 5.12 -11.79
CA GLU A 247 -11.82 4.22 -12.93
C GLU A 247 -10.41 3.62 -12.99
N THR A 248 -9.37 4.44 -12.82
CA THR A 248 -7.97 3.97 -12.73
C THR A 248 -7.82 2.95 -11.61
N MET A 249 -8.33 3.27 -10.41
CA MET A 249 -8.25 2.38 -9.26
C MET A 249 -9.04 1.10 -9.44
N TRP A 250 -10.23 1.19 -10.02
CA TRP A 250 -11.05 0.02 -10.34
C TRP A 250 -10.33 -0.90 -11.31
N LYS A 251 -9.76 -0.36 -12.39
CA LYS A 251 -9.03 -1.13 -13.39
C LYS A 251 -7.82 -1.86 -12.77
N LEU A 252 -6.98 -1.15 -12.01
CA LEU A 252 -5.80 -1.75 -11.37
C LEU A 252 -6.17 -2.87 -10.39
N ARG A 253 -7.20 -2.67 -9.56
CA ARG A 253 -7.70 -3.70 -8.64
C ARG A 253 -8.25 -4.91 -9.38
N LEU A 254 -9.01 -4.67 -10.44
CA LEU A 254 -9.61 -5.75 -11.23
C LEU A 254 -8.56 -6.55 -11.99
N ASP A 255 -7.59 -5.88 -12.62
CA ASP A 255 -6.49 -6.54 -13.32
C ASP A 255 -5.69 -7.40 -12.36
N PHE A 256 -5.39 -6.89 -11.17
CA PHE A 256 -4.69 -7.65 -10.13
C PHE A 256 -5.53 -8.83 -9.59
N LEU A 257 -6.84 -8.65 -9.37
CA LEU A 257 -7.74 -9.74 -8.97
C LEU A 257 -7.80 -10.85 -10.02
N GLN A 258 -7.93 -10.47 -11.30
CA GLN A 258 -7.95 -11.41 -12.42
C GLN A 258 -6.64 -12.20 -12.50
N GLU A 259 -5.50 -11.51 -12.39
CA GLU A 259 -4.18 -12.11 -12.43
C GLU A 259 -3.93 -13.07 -11.27
N ARG A 260 -4.26 -12.66 -10.04
CA ARG A 260 -3.83 -13.38 -8.82
C ARG A 260 -4.81 -14.43 -8.34
N VAL A 261 -6.11 -14.19 -8.53
CA VAL A 261 -7.17 -15.03 -7.98
C VAL A 261 -7.91 -15.76 -9.09
N LEU A 262 -8.52 -15.02 -10.03
CA LEU A 262 -9.42 -15.63 -11.03
C LEU A 262 -8.67 -16.48 -12.06
N SER A 263 -7.37 -16.26 -12.25
CA SER A 263 -6.52 -17.09 -13.10
C SER A 263 -6.44 -18.54 -12.60
N GLN A 264 -6.50 -18.73 -11.27
CA GLN A 264 -6.36 -20.03 -10.60
C GLN A 264 -7.68 -20.80 -10.52
N TRP A 265 -8.81 -20.14 -10.76
CA TRP A 265 -10.13 -20.75 -10.66
C TRP A 265 -10.65 -21.12 -12.05
N GLU A 266 -11.24 -22.31 -12.18
CA GLU A 266 -11.90 -22.72 -13.43
C GLU A 266 -13.21 -21.94 -13.62
N HIS A 267 -13.99 -21.84 -12.54
CA HIS A 267 -15.27 -21.13 -12.47
C HIS A 267 -15.41 -20.45 -11.10
N PHE A 268 -16.30 -19.46 -10.99
CA PHE A 268 -16.62 -18.81 -9.72
C PHE A 268 -18.03 -18.19 -9.71
N THR A 269 -18.51 -17.85 -8.51
CA THR A 269 -19.79 -17.16 -8.30
C THR A 269 -19.56 -15.74 -7.80
N ILE A 270 -20.33 -14.78 -8.31
CA ILE A 270 -20.31 -13.40 -7.80
C ILE A 270 -21.40 -13.25 -6.74
N TRP A 271 -21.00 -13.00 -5.51
CA TRP A 271 -21.93 -12.74 -4.41
C TRP A 271 -22.34 -11.26 -4.42
N SER A 272 -23.64 -11.02 -4.55
CA SER A 272 -24.36 -9.76 -4.83
C SER A 272 -24.74 -9.62 -6.30
N ALA A 273 -26.00 -9.92 -6.61
CA ALA A 273 -26.62 -9.62 -7.90
C ALA A 273 -27.04 -8.13 -8.02
N GLY A 274 -26.45 -7.25 -7.21
CA GLY A 274 -26.70 -5.81 -7.16
C GLY A 274 -25.77 -4.97 -8.05
N LYS A 275 -25.68 -3.66 -7.76
CA LYS A 275 -24.88 -2.71 -8.55
C LYS A 275 -23.40 -3.10 -8.64
N GLN A 276 -22.77 -3.45 -7.51
CA GLN A 276 -21.34 -3.76 -7.49
C GLN A 276 -21.00 -5.08 -8.19
N GLY A 277 -21.72 -6.17 -7.91
CA GLY A 277 -21.46 -7.44 -8.59
C GLY A 277 -21.70 -7.37 -10.10
N ARG A 278 -22.75 -6.67 -10.54
CA ARG A 278 -22.96 -6.42 -11.98
C ARG A 278 -21.90 -5.51 -12.58
N LYS A 279 -21.37 -4.52 -11.84
CA LYS A 279 -20.23 -3.70 -12.28
C LYS A 279 -19.00 -4.60 -12.48
N LEU A 280 -18.69 -5.46 -11.51
CA LEU A 280 -17.60 -6.44 -11.62
C LEU A 280 -17.76 -7.29 -12.89
N PHE A 281 -18.90 -7.97 -13.06
CA PHE A 281 -19.13 -8.82 -14.22
C PHE A 281 -18.89 -8.12 -15.55
N ARG A 282 -19.43 -6.90 -15.71
CA ARG A 282 -19.26 -6.11 -16.94
C ARG A 282 -17.82 -5.67 -17.18
N SER A 283 -17.06 -5.43 -16.12
CA SER A 283 -15.67 -5.02 -16.21
C SER A 283 -14.69 -6.17 -16.44
N LEU A 284 -15.08 -7.42 -16.17
CA LEU A 284 -14.22 -8.58 -16.42
C LEU A 284 -13.88 -8.70 -17.91
N SER A 285 -12.68 -9.20 -18.19
CA SER A 285 -12.32 -9.57 -19.56
C SER A 285 -13.22 -10.70 -20.08
N PRO A 286 -13.40 -10.85 -21.41
CA PRO A 286 -14.27 -11.89 -21.97
C PRO A 286 -13.93 -13.32 -21.52
N SER A 287 -12.65 -13.63 -21.26
CA SER A 287 -12.26 -14.95 -20.76
C SER A 287 -12.71 -15.18 -19.33
N TYR A 288 -12.66 -14.16 -18.46
CA TYR A 288 -13.13 -14.27 -17.07
C TYR A 288 -14.65 -14.15 -16.93
N GLN A 289 -15.33 -13.42 -17.81
CA GLN A 289 -16.81 -13.43 -17.86
C GLN A 289 -17.38 -14.84 -18.05
N LYS A 290 -16.73 -15.65 -18.91
CA LYS A 290 -17.12 -17.04 -19.16
C LYS A 290 -16.93 -17.98 -17.96
N LYS A 291 -16.08 -17.60 -17.01
CA LYS A 291 -15.88 -18.36 -15.76
C LYS A 291 -16.96 -18.08 -14.72
N VAL A 292 -17.81 -17.06 -14.91
CA VAL A 292 -18.87 -16.72 -13.96
C VAL A 292 -20.02 -17.71 -14.11
N ARG A 293 -20.17 -18.60 -13.12
CA ARG A 293 -21.21 -19.64 -13.12
C ARG A 293 -22.58 -19.07 -12.72
N ALA A 294 -22.60 -18.20 -11.73
CA ALA A 294 -23.81 -17.62 -11.18
C ALA A 294 -23.54 -16.27 -10.50
N PHE A 295 -24.60 -15.53 -10.28
CA PHE A 295 -24.70 -14.62 -9.14
C PHE A 295 -25.40 -15.33 -8.00
N CYS A 296 -25.09 -14.94 -6.76
CA CYS A 296 -25.93 -15.26 -5.62
C CYS A 296 -26.29 -14.01 -4.82
N ASP A 297 -27.39 -14.06 -4.08
CA ASP A 297 -27.86 -12.95 -3.24
C ASP A 297 -28.66 -13.46 -2.04
N VAL A 298 -28.95 -12.56 -1.10
CA VAL A 298 -29.88 -12.80 0.02
C VAL A 298 -31.24 -12.15 -0.24
N ASP A 299 -31.32 -11.23 -1.20
CA ASP A 299 -32.54 -10.54 -1.57
C ASP A 299 -33.46 -11.44 -2.42
N VAL A 300 -34.55 -11.91 -1.80
CA VAL A 300 -35.58 -12.76 -2.40
C VAL A 300 -36.11 -12.19 -3.72
N LYS A 301 -36.21 -10.86 -3.87
CA LYS A 301 -36.70 -10.25 -5.12
C LYS A 301 -35.71 -10.49 -6.27
N LYS A 302 -34.41 -10.41 -6.00
CA LYS A 302 -33.37 -10.67 -7.01
C LYS A 302 -33.28 -12.15 -7.35
N ILE A 303 -33.39 -13.02 -6.35
CA ILE A 303 -33.40 -14.48 -6.53
C ILE A 303 -34.62 -14.90 -7.37
N THR A 304 -35.80 -14.38 -7.05
CA THR A 304 -37.05 -14.69 -7.78
C THR A 304 -37.00 -14.27 -9.26
N ARG A 305 -36.25 -13.21 -9.59
CA ARG A 305 -36.01 -12.83 -11.00
C ARG A 305 -35.25 -13.92 -11.77
N GLY A 306 -34.49 -14.77 -11.08
CA GLY A 306 -33.87 -16.00 -11.58
C GLY A 306 -32.61 -15.80 -12.43
N PHE A 307 -32.44 -14.66 -13.09
CA PHE A 307 -31.27 -14.39 -13.94
C PHE A 307 -30.92 -12.91 -14.06
N TYR A 308 -29.64 -12.64 -14.29
CA TYR A 308 -29.10 -11.39 -14.79
C TYR A 308 -28.84 -11.52 -16.29
N THR A 309 -29.37 -10.59 -17.09
CA THR A 309 -29.07 -10.49 -18.53
C THR A 309 -28.03 -9.41 -18.76
N TYR A 310 -26.94 -9.72 -19.46
CA TYR A 310 -25.97 -8.72 -19.86
C TYR A 310 -26.39 -8.01 -21.15
N GLU A 311 -27.18 -6.95 -21.00
CA GLU A 311 -27.82 -6.25 -22.13
C GLU A 311 -26.82 -5.58 -23.09
N GLU A 312 -25.65 -5.16 -22.61
CA GLU A 312 -24.63 -4.52 -23.45
C GLU A 312 -23.78 -5.54 -24.24
N SER A 313 -23.94 -6.85 -23.99
CA SER A 313 -23.19 -7.89 -24.70
C SER A 313 -23.48 -7.91 -26.20
N GLN A 314 -22.44 -8.12 -27.01
CA GLN A 314 -22.60 -8.32 -28.45
C GLN A 314 -23.03 -9.75 -28.82
N GLU A 315 -22.93 -10.70 -27.88
CA GLU A 315 -23.34 -12.10 -28.11
C GLU A 315 -24.85 -12.24 -28.34
N ARG A 316 -25.24 -13.26 -29.12
CA ARG A 316 -26.64 -13.63 -29.41
C ARG A 316 -26.81 -15.17 -29.29
N PRO A 317 -27.70 -15.68 -28.42
CA PRO A 317 -28.54 -14.92 -27.47
C PRO A 317 -27.72 -14.16 -26.42
N LYS A 318 -28.30 -13.11 -25.82
CA LYS A 318 -27.63 -12.34 -24.77
C LYS A 318 -27.24 -13.27 -23.61
N PRO A 319 -26.05 -13.11 -23.00
CA PRO A 319 -25.66 -13.90 -21.84
C PRO A 319 -26.67 -13.74 -20.71
N ARG A 320 -27.14 -14.88 -20.19
CA ARG A 320 -28.03 -14.94 -19.03
C ARG A 320 -27.34 -15.76 -17.94
N ILE A 321 -27.04 -15.10 -16.83
CA ILE A 321 -26.33 -15.68 -15.70
C ILE A 321 -27.37 -15.94 -14.61
N PRO A 322 -27.48 -17.17 -14.06
CA PRO A 322 -28.45 -17.47 -13.02
C PRO A 322 -28.21 -16.63 -11.77
N VAL A 323 -29.28 -16.25 -11.08
CA VAL A 323 -29.24 -15.62 -9.76
C VAL A 323 -29.82 -16.60 -8.75
N LEU A 324 -28.97 -17.11 -7.89
CA LEU A 324 -29.29 -18.15 -6.91
C LEU A 324 -29.46 -17.55 -5.51
N ASP A 325 -30.16 -18.28 -4.65
CA ASP A 325 -30.00 -18.10 -3.21
C ASP A 325 -28.55 -18.42 -2.83
N PHE A 326 -27.96 -17.65 -1.91
CA PHE A 326 -26.57 -17.87 -1.49
C PHE A 326 -26.32 -19.28 -0.93
N ARG A 327 -27.35 -19.93 -0.37
CA ARG A 327 -27.27 -21.30 0.17
C ARG A 327 -27.18 -22.37 -0.91
N ASP A 328 -27.68 -22.07 -2.10
CA ASP A 328 -27.69 -22.99 -3.25
C ASP A 328 -26.50 -22.76 -4.19
N ALA A 329 -25.68 -21.74 -3.93
CA ALA A 329 -24.59 -21.35 -4.78
C ALA A 329 -23.31 -22.12 -4.48
N CYS A 330 -22.56 -22.48 -5.52
CA CYS A 330 -21.25 -23.10 -5.39
C CYS A 330 -20.12 -22.07 -5.48
N GLY A 331 -19.13 -22.22 -4.60
CA GLY A 331 -17.90 -21.45 -4.64
C GLY A 331 -16.93 -21.92 -5.73
N PRO A 332 -15.76 -21.27 -5.84
CA PRO A 332 -15.34 -20.14 -5.01
C PRO A 332 -16.09 -18.84 -5.33
N PHE A 333 -16.03 -17.86 -4.43
CA PHE A 333 -16.84 -16.64 -4.49
C PHE A 333 -16.01 -15.35 -4.59
N ILE A 334 -16.51 -14.41 -5.40
CA ILE A 334 -16.11 -12.99 -5.28
C ILE A 334 -17.24 -12.22 -4.60
N VAL A 335 -16.96 -11.71 -3.42
CA VAL A 335 -17.93 -11.04 -2.56
C VAL A 335 -17.96 -9.54 -2.86
N CYS A 336 -19.00 -9.10 -3.56
CA CYS A 336 -19.25 -7.70 -3.93
C CYS A 336 -20.28 -7.03 -3.03
N VAL A 337 -20.15 -7.26 -1.72
CA VAL A 337 -20.93 -6.63 -0.66
C VAL A 337 -20.03 -5.67 0.10
N LYS A 338 -20.52 -4.46 0.35
CA LYS A 338 -19.78 -3.46 1.12
C LYS A 338 -19.63 -3.94 2.57
N LEU A 339 -18.39 -4.12 3.01
CA LEU A 339 -18.05 -4.42 4.41
C LEU A 339 -18.64 -3.38 5.37
N ASP A 340 -19.03 -3.80 6.58
CA ASP A 340 -19.65 -2.97 7.63
C ASP A 340 -21.05 -2.40 7.32
N MET A 341 -21.66 -2.72 6.17
CA MET A 341 -23.02 -2.26 5.85
C MET A 341 -24.13 -3.25 6.22
N THR A 342 -23.76 -4.48 6.55
CA THR A 342 -24.67 -5.60 6.81
C THR A 342 -24.89 -5.87 8.29
N GLY A 343 -24.19 -5.16 9.18
CA GLY A 343 -24.29 -5.36 10.63
C GLY A 343 -23.91 -6.78 11.08
N GLY A 344 -22.99 -7.45 10.39
CA GLY A 344 -22.55 -8.83 10.70
C GLY A 344 -23.25 -9.93 9.88
N VAL A 345 -24.34 -9.62 9.19
CA VAL A 345 -25.13 -10.64 8.46
C VAL A 345 -24.34 -11.29 7.32
N LEU A 346 -23.41 -10.58 6.68
CA LEU A 346 -22.57 -11.16 5.63
C LEU A 346 -21.61 -12.19 6.23
N GLU A 347 -20.98 -11.82 7.34
CA GLU A 347 -20.01 -12.63 8.08
C GLU A 347 -20.66 -13.89 8.64
N GLU A 348 -21.89 -13.78 9.17
CA GLU A 348 -22.72 -14.92 9.60
C GLU A 348 -23.03 -15.87 8.43
N ASN A 349 -23.42 -15.32 7.27
CA ASN A 349 -23.71 -16.13 6.09
C ASN A 349 -22.47 -16.86 5.56
N LEU A 350 -21.33 -16.18 5.46
CA LEU A 350 -20.06 -16.79 5.07
C LEU A 350 -19.67 -17.91 6.03
N SER A 351 -19.84 -17.68 7.34
CA SER A 351 -19.58 -18.68 8.39
C SER A 351 -20.53 -19.88 8.31
N SER A 352 -21.81 -19.66 8.00
CA SER A 352 -22.83 -20.71 7.84
C SER A 352 -22.53 -21.68 6.69
N LEU A 353 -21.78 -21.20 5.69
CA LEU A 353 -21.32 -22.00 4.55
C LEU A 353 -19.92 -22.61 4.78
N HIS A 354 -19.33 -22.38 5.97
CA HIS A 354 -17.98 -22.83 6.33
C HIS A 354 -16.89 -22.38 5.34
N LEU A 355 -17.06 -21.21 4.74
CA LEU A 355 -16.13 -20.68 3.74
C LEU A 355 -14.94 -20.02 4.41
N LYS A 356 -13.74 -20.24 3.87
CA LYS A 356 -12.50 -19.63 4.33
C LYS A 356 -12.02 -18.53 3.38
N GLU A 357 -11.81 -17.33 3.92
CA GLU A 357 -11.25 -16.20 3.17
C GLU A 357 -9.87 -16.56 2.59
N GLY A 358 -9.61 -16.15 1.35
CA GLY A 358 -8.36 -16.44 0.66
C GLY A 358 -8.27 -17.84 0.05
N ILE A 359 -9.28 -18.69 0.28
CA ILE A 359 -9.39 -20.01 -0.34
C ILE A 359 -10.71 -20.10 -1.11
N ASP A 360 -11.81 -20.01 -0.38
CA ASP A 360 -13.15 -20.19 -0.92
C ASP A 360 -13.77 -18.88 -1.38
N TYR A 361 -13.30 -17.74 -0.87
CA TYR A 361 -13.78 -16.43 -1.30
C TYR A 361 -12.77 -15.30 -1.13
N TYR A 362 -12.99 -14.24 -1.91
CA TYR A 362 -12.28 -12.96 -1.81
C TYR A 362 -13.28 -11.79 -1.85
N HIS A 363 -12.96 -10.71 -1.15
CA HIS A 363 -13.74 -9.47 -1.20
C HIS A 363 -13.32 -8.59 -2.40
N PHE A 364 -14.30 -7.95 -3.03
CA PHE A 364 -14.07 -6.94 -4.07
C PHE A 364 -15.19 -5.89 -4.05
N SER A 365 -14.92 -4.68 -3.56
CA SER A 365 -15.96 -3.67 -3.31
C SER A 365 -15.70 -2.26 -3.83
#